data_AF-A0AAW0G7H7-F1
#
_entry.id   AF-A0AAW0G7H7-F1
#
_cell.length_a   1.000
_cell.length_b   1.000
_cell.length_c   1.000
_cell.angle_alpha   90.00
_cell.angle_beta   90.00
_cell.angle_gamma   90.00
#
_symmetry.space_group_name_H-M   'P 1'
#
loop_
_entity.id
_entity.type
_entity.pdbx_description
1 polymer ?
#
loop_
_entity_poly.entity_id
_entity_poly.type
_entity_poly.pdbx_seq_one_letter_code
_entity_poly.pdbx_strand_id
1 'polypeptide(L)'
;MKLPPLPEQPIVMSGLGTGLAPFKAFIEEKIWQKQQGMTIGEIYLYMGSRHKKEEYLYGELWEAYQDAGILTHIGAAFSRDQPEKIYIQDKIRASIEDLT
;
A
#
# COMPACT_ATOMS: atom_id res chain seq x y z
N MET A 1 15.03 3.80 -5.54
CA MET A 1 13.61 3.83 -5.98
C MET A 1 13.21 5.29 -6.12
N LYS A 2 12.48 5.67 -7.17
CA LYS A 2 11.96 7.03 -7.39
C LYS A 2 10.47 6.94 -7.73
N LEU A 3 9.69 7.96 -7.38
CA LEU A 3 8.32 8.09 -7.85
C LEU A 3 8.28 8.39 -9.36
N PRO A 4 7.16 8.10 -10.03
CA PRO A 4 6.91 8.59 -11.37
C PRO A 4 7.04 10.13 -11.44
N PRO A 5 7.46 10.67 -12.59
CA PRO A 5 7.68 12.10 -12.74
C PRO A 5 6.40 12.95 -12.60
N LEU A 6 5.23 12.39 -12.94
CA LEU A 6 3.95 13.10 -12.82
C LEU A 6 3.19 12.66 -11.56
N PRO A 7 2.60 13.61 -10.79
CA PRO A 7 1.76 13.30 -9.63
C PRO A 7 0.59 12.36 -9.92
N GLU A 8 0.01 12.48 -11.12
CA GLU A 8 -1.19 11.75 -11.58
C GLU A 8 -0.89 10.32 -12.04
N GLN A 9 0.38 9.97 -12.23
CA GLN A 9 0.73 8.60 -12.62
C GLN A 9 0.49 7.63 -11.46
N PRO A 10 -0.23 6.52 -11.71
CA PRO A 10 -0.54 5.55 -10.66
C PRO A 10 0.73 4.85 -10.17
N ILE A 11 0.70 4.41 -8.92
CA ILE A 11 1.80 3.66 -8.30
C ILE A 11 1.28 2.37 -7.67
N VAL A 12 1.99 1.27 -7.94
CA VAL A 12 1.78 -0.03 -7.29
C VAL A 12 3.02 -0.37 -6.48
N MET A 13 2.85 -0.51 -5.18
CA MET A 13 3.91 -0.78 -4.22
C MET A 13 3.71 -2.15 -3.60
N SER A 14 4.78 -2.94 -3.47
CA SER A 14 4.74 -4.28 -2.86
C SER A 14 5.93 -4.44 -1.92
N GLY A 15 5.66 -4.69 -0.63
CA GLY A 15 6.71 -4.73 0.40
C GLY A 15 6.42 -5.67 1.55
N LEU A 16 7.47 -6.29 2.08
CA LEU A 16 7.42 -7.20 3.20
C LEU A 16 8.10 -6.57 4.41
N GLY A 17 7.45 -6.58 5.58
CA GLY A 17 8.03 -6.09 6.83
C GLY A 17 8.68 -4.71 6.72
N THR A 18 9.97 -4.60 7.05
CA THR A 18 10.73 -3.34 7.00
C THR A 18 10.87 -2.75 5.59
N GLY A 19 10.63 -3.54 4.54
CA GLY A 19 10.57 -3.08 3.15
C GLY A 19 9.48 -2.04 2.87
N LEU A 20 8.57 -1.80 3.81
CA LEU A 20 7.52 -0.77 3.73
C LEU A 20 8.02 0.65 4.00
N ALA A 21 9.19 0.81 4.63
CA ALA A 21 9.75 2.12 4.97
C ALA A 21 9.78 3.13 3.79
N PRO A 22 10.30 2.81 2.60
CA PRO A 22 10.28 3.74 1.46
C PRO A 22 8.86 4.08 0.97
N PHE A 23 7.88 3.18 1.15
CA PHE A 23 6.50 3.42 0.70
C PHE A 23 5.77 4.41 1.59
N LYS A 24 6.10 4.45 2.90
CA LYS A 24 5.63 5.52 3.78
C LYS A 24 6.04 6.89 3.24
N ALA A 25 7.32 7.05 2.88
CA ALA A 25 7.82 8.30 2.31
C ALA A 25 7.16 8.65 0.97
N PHE A 26 6.89 7.66 0.13
CA PHE A 26 6.18 7.88 -1.15
C PHE A 26 4.74 8.35 -0.95
N ILE A 27 4.02 7.77 0.01
CA ILE A 27 2.66 8.21 0.34
C ILE A 27 2.67 9.62 0.95
N GLU A 28 3.63 9.94 1.81
CA GLU A 28 3.80 11.28 2.37
C GLU A 28 4.07 12.34 1.29
N GLU A 29 4.89 12.02 0.29
CA GLU A 29 5.11 12.88 -0.87
C GLU A 29 3.82 13.09 -1.68
N LYS A 30 3.01 12.04 -1.90
CA LYS A 30 1.71 12.16 -2.57
C LYS A 30 0.72 12.98 -1.76
N ILE A 31 0.69 12.83 -0.43
CA ILE A 31 -0.12 13.67 0.47
C ILE A 31 0.30 15.13 0.35
N TRP A 32 1.61 15.40 0.35
CA TRP A 32 2.12 16.75 0.16
C TRP A 32 1.69 17.34 -1.18
N GLN A 33 1.80 16.58 -2.29
CA GLN A 33 1.34 17.00 -3.62
C GLN A 33 -0.16 17.36 -3.61
N LYS A 34 -1.00 16.53 -2.99
CA LYS A 34 -2.45 16.80 -2.83
C LYS A 34 -2.71 18.08 -2.01
N GLN A 35 -1.94 18.31 -0.95
CA GLN A 35 -2.02 19.54 -0.15
C GLN A 35 -1.60 20.79 -0.94
N GLN A 36 -0.73 20.66 -1.95
CA GLN A 36 -0.40 21.74 -2.88
C GLN A 36 -1.49 21.98 -3.95
N GLY A 37 -2.62 21.26 -3.88
CA GLY A 37 -3.70 21.36 -4.86
C GLY A 37 -3.46 20.57 -6.15
N MET A 38 -2.46 19.69 -6.18
CA MET A 38 -2.22 18.80 -7.31
C MET A 38 -3.18 17.61 -7.28
N THR A 39 -3.61 17.16 -8.44
CA THR A 39 -4.26 15.85 -8.58
C THR A 39 -3.22 14.75 -8.41
N ILE A 40 -3.54 13.72 -7.63
CA ILE A 40 -2.68 12.55 -7.46
C ILE A 40 -3.32 11.33 -8.10
N GLY A 41 -2.47 10.48 -8.68
CA GLY A 41 -2.87 9.21 -9.26
C GLY A 41 -3.22 8.18 -8.20
N GLU A 42 -3.73 7.04 -8.65
CA GLU A 42 -4.09 5.92 -7.79
C GLU A 42 -2.86 5.32 -7.09
N ILE A 43 -3.07 4.88 -5.85
CA ILE A 43 -2.01 4.34 -5.00
C ILE A 43 -2.43 2.98 -4.46
N TYR A 44 -1.77 1.93 -4.93
CA TYR A 44 -1.98 0.56 -4.50
C TYR A 44 -0.83 0.12 -3.59
N LEU A 45 -1.15 -0.29 -2.35
CA LEU A 45 -0.18 -0.83 -1.41
C LEU A 45 -0.47 -2.30 -1.14
N TYR A 46 0.44 -3.17 -1.57
CA TYR A 46 0.46 -4.58 -1.18
C TYR A 46 1.52 -4.80 -0.12
N MET A 47 1.12 -5.43 0.98
CA MET A 47 2.04 -5.67 2.09
C MET A 47 1.87 -7.04 2.72
N GLY A 48 2.95 -7.54 3.32
CA GLY A 48 2.93 -8.86 3.93
C GLY A 48 3.77 -8.96 5.20
N SER A 49 3.24 -9.67 6.17
CA SER A 49 3.93 -10.07 7.41
C SER A 49 3.40 -11.40 7.93
N ARG A 50 3.84 -11.84 9.12
CA ARG A 50 3.38 -13.12 9.67
C ARG A 50 2.01 -12.98 10.33
N HIS A 51 1.88 -12.06 11.28
CA HIS A 51 0.68 -11.87 12.09
C HIS A 51 0.21 -10.42 12.07
N LYS A 52 -1.09 -10.17 11.85
CA LYS A 52 -1.66 -8.80 11.88
C LYS A 52 -1.43 -8.15 13.24
N LYS A 53 -1.65 -8.90 14.31
CA LYS A 53 -1.59 -8.37 15.69
C LYS A 53 -0.20 -7.84 16.08
N GLU A 54 0.87 -8.46 15.55
CA GLU A 54 2.25 -8.19 15.99
C GLU A 54 3.06 -7.44 14.94
N GLU A 55 2.76 -7.65 13.66
CA GLU A 55 3.62 -7.26 12.55
C GLU A 55 2.87 -6.41 11.50
N TYR A 56 1.73 -5.79 11.86
CA TYR A 56 1.05 -4.86 10.98
C TYR A 56 1.66 -3.45 11.04
N LEU A 57 2.88 -3.34 10.50
CA LEU A 57 3.65 -2.09 10.49
C LEU A 57 2.87 -0.97 9.82
N TYR A 58 2.66 0.12 10.58
CA TYR A 58 1.87 1.28 10.20
C TYR A 58 0.40 0.97 9.84
N GLY A 59 -0.16 -0.13 10.34
CA GLY A 59 -1.50 -0.59 9.97
C GLY A 59 -2.59 0.47 10.08
N GLU A 60 -2.73 1.08 11.25
CA GLU A 60 -3.70 2.15 11.50
C GLU A 60 -3.48 3.36 10.59
N LEU A 61 -2.23 3.66 10.23
CA LEU A 61 -1.89 4.75 9.32
C LEU A 61 -2.34 4.44 7.89
N TRP A 62 -2.16 3.19 7.44
CA TRP A 62 -2.64 2.75 6.14
C TRP A 62 -4.16 2.80 6.06
N GLU A 63 -4.85 2.25 7.07
CA GLU A 63 -6.31 2.29 7.17
C GLU A 63 -6.81 3.75 7.13
N ALA A 64 -6.20 4.66 7.89
CA ALA A 64 -6.54 6.08 7.85
C ALA A 64 -6.30 6.74 6.49
N TYR A 65 -5.22 6.37 5.78
CA TYR A 65 -4.96 6.89 4.43
C TYR A 65 -5.91 6.33 3.39
N GLN A 66 -6.41 5.11 3.56
CA GLN A 66 -7.46 4.55 2.71
C GLN A 66 -8.79 5.28 2.95
N ASP A 67 -9.17 5.48 4.21
CA ASP A 67 -10.39 6.23 4.57
C ASP A 67 -10.36 7.68 4.07
N ALA A 68 -9.18 8.31 4.06
CA ALA A 68 -8.97 9.65 3.52
C ALA A 68 -8.91 9.71 1.97
N GLY A 69 -9.07 8.58 1.28
CA GLY A 69 -8.98 8.50 -0.18
C GLY A 69 -7.59 8.89 -0.72
N ILE A 70 -6.54 8.62 0.06
CA ILE A 70 -5.14 8.73 -0.39
C ILE A 70 -4.68 7.39 -0.97
N LEU A 71 -4.89 6.31 -0.22
CA LEU A 71 -4.66 4.95 -0.71
C LEU A 71 -5.90 4.46 -1.44
N THR A 72 -5.74 4.03 -2.68
CA THR A 72 -6.80 3.42 -3.48
C THR A 72 -7.09 2.01 -2.97
N HIS A 73 -6.06 1.24 -2.66
CA HIS A 73 -6.20 -0.15 -2.23
C HIS A 73 -5.10 -0.58 -1.26
N ILE A 74 -5.47 -1.44 -0.29
CA ILE A 74 -4.55 -2.12 0.62
C ILE A 74 -4.70 -3.63 0.49
N GLY A 75 -3.72 -4.27 -0.12
CA GLY A 75 -3.61 -5.74 -0.20
C GLY A 75 -2.73 -6.28 0.92
N ALA A 76 -3.26 -6.38 2.14
CA ALA A 76 -2.52 -6.89 3.30
C ALA A 76 -2.61 -8.44 3.39
N ALA A 77 -1.45 -9.10 3.49
CA ALA A 77 -1.30 -10.54 3.62
C ALA A 77 -0.63 -10.94 4.95
N PHE A 78 -1.30 -11.76 5.74
CA PHE A 78 -0.76 -12.29 7.00
C PHE A 78 -0.58 -13.80 6.88
N SER A 79 0.66 -14.25 6.80
CA SER A 79 0.97 -15.65 6.44
C SER A 79 0.77 -16.65 7.58
N ARG A 80 0.40 -16.21 8.78
CA ARG A 80 0.27 -17.07 9.97
C ARG A 80 -0.99 -16.82 10.80
N ASP A 81 -1.93 -15.99 10.34
CA ASP A 81 -3.19 -15.76 11.06
C ASP A 81 -4.24 -16.85 10.79
N GLN A 82 -3.97 -17.73 9.83
CA GLN A 82 -4.81 -18.86 9.42
C GLN A 82 -3.93 -20.08 9.04
N PRO A 83 -4.50 -21.30 8.95
CA PRO A 83 -3.75 -22.51 8.59
C PRO A 83 -3.06 -22.42 7.22
N GLU A 84 -3.72 -21.84 6.23
CA GLU A 84 -3.20 -21.63 4.89
C GLU A 84 -2.23 -20.43 4.80
N LYS A 85 -1.20 -20.56 3.95
CA LYS A 85 -0.26 -19.47 3.72
C LYS A 85 -0.83 -18.49 2.69
N ILE A 86 -1.19 -17.30 3.14
CA ILE A 86 -1.56 -16.17 2.29
C ILE A 86 -0.35 -15.25 2.18
N TYR A 87 0.13 -15.03 0.96
CA TYR A 87 1.21 -14.13 0.64
C TYR A 87 0.75 -12.96 -0.24
N ILE A 88 1.65 -11.99 -0.46
CA ILE A 88 1.35 -10.80 -1.26
C ILE A 88 0.89 -11.17 -2.67
N GLN A 89 1.51 -12.16 -3.32
CA GLN A 89 1.10 -12.58 -4.66
C GLN A 89 -0.33 -13.11 -4.71
N ASP A 90 -0.86 -13.66 -3.61
CA ASP A 90 -2.23 -14.15 -3.56
C ASP A 90 -3.20 -12.96 -3.48
N LYS A 91 -2.83 -11.91 -2.73
CA LYS A 91 -3.58 -10.65 -2.70
C LYS A 91 -3.57 -9.94 -4.05
N ILE A 92 -2.42 -9.85 -4.71
CA ILE A 92 -2.31 -9.24 -6.05
C ILE A 92 -3.18 -9.99 -7.07
N ARG A 93 -3.17 -11.32 -7.07
CA ARG A 93 -4.02 -12.10 -7.99
C ARG A 93 -5.51 -11.91 -7.73
N ALA A 94 -5.91 -11.75 -6.47
CA ALA A 94 -7.31 -11.56 -6.10
C ALA A 94 -7.87 -10.18 -6.51
N SER A 95 -7.01 -9.18 -6.68
CA SER A 95 -7.38 -7.80 -7.05
C SER A 95 -6.84 -7.39 -8.43
N ILE A 96 -6.54 -8.36 -9.29
CA ILE A 96 -5.90 -8.06 -10.59
C ILE A 96 -6.80 -7.26 -11.52
N GLU A 97 -8.12 -7.43 -11.40
CA GLU A 97 -9.13 -6.67 -12.17
C GLU A 97 -9.18 -5.20 -11.73
N ASP A 98 -8.84 -4.90 -10.46
CA ASP A 98 -8.76 -3.52 -9.95
C ASP A 98 -7.48 -2.80 -10.41
N LEU A 99 -6.51 -3.54 -10.98
CA LEU A 99 -5.22 -3.01 -11.44
C LEU A 99 -5.17 -2.75 -12.97
N THR A 100 -6.28 -2.96 -13.68
CA THR A 100 -6.39 -2.86 -15.16
C THR A 100 -7.38 -1.80 -15.59
#